data_AF-A0A0Q8DN28-F1
#
_entry.id   AF-A0A0Q8DN28-F1
#
_cell.length_a   1.000
_cell.length_b   1.000
_cell.length_c   1.000
_cell.angle_alpha   90.00
_cell.angle_beta   90.00
_cell.angle_gamma   90.00
#
_symmetry.space_group_name_H-M   'P 1'
#
loop_
_entity.id
_entity.type
_entity.pdbx_description
1 polymer ?
#
loop_
_entity_poly.entity_id
_entity_poly.type
_entity_poly.pdbx_seq_one_letter_code
_entity_poly.pdbx_strand_id
1 'polypeptide(L)'
;MEMIDAAHKLLNEADAVIHFNGARFDIPHLNREFIEACLTPPSPYAQIDLLKVVKKNFRFPSNKLDYVTKALGLDHKISNSGHQLWVKCMAGDFQAWEEMKAYNMQDVVITEQLYDRLLPWITGHPSVGLYNGTEGDCCTNCGSANLQKRGFACTSVSKFQQYRCNDCGKWSRGNKRLSSVEIQGVK
;
A
#
# COMPACT_ATOMS: atom_id res chain seq x y z
N MET A 1 8.81 -20.24 19.08
CA MET A 1 8.93 -19.60 17.75
C MET A 1 9.41 -18.19 18.02
N GLU A 2 10.62 -17.87 17.57
CA GLU A 2 11.16 -16.52 17.77
C GLU A 2 10.39 -15.52 16.91
N MET A 3 10.36 -14.25 17.32
CA MET A 3 9.57 -13.20 16.64
C MET A 3 9.96 -13.06 15.15
N ILE A 4 11.23 -13.23 14.85
CA ILE A 4 11.78 -13.14 13.50
C ILE A 4 11.27 -14.27 12.58
N ASP A 5 11.16 -15.51 13.09
CA ASP A 5 10.59 -16.63 12.32
C ASP A 5 9.13 -16.37 11.95
N ALA A 6 8.36 -15.77 12.88
CA ALA A 6 6.97 -15.44 12.65
C ALA A 6 6.84 -14.35 11.57
N ALA A 7 7.64 -13.29 11.65
CA ALA A 7 7.67 -12.23 10.64
C ALA A 7 8.06 -12.75 9.26
N HIS A 8 9.07 -13.64 9.19
CA HIS A 8 9.50 -14.27 7.94
C HIS A 8 8.36 -15.07 7.30
N LYS A 9 7.68 -15.92 8.08
CA LYS A 9 6.54 -16.71 7.61
C LYS A 9 5.41 -15.85 7.07
N LEU A 10 5.04 -14.78 7.79
CA LEU A 10 3.99 -13.85 7.35
C LEU A 10 4.33 -13.16 6.03
N LEU A 11 5.59 -12.76 5.82
CA LEU A 11 6.01 -12.22 4.53
C LEU A 11 6.04 -13.27 3.42
N ASN A 12 6.36 -14.52 3.77
CA ASN A 12 6.43 -15.63 2.81
C ASN A 12 5.05 -16.14 2.36
N GLU A 13 3.97 -15.86 3.09
CA GLU A 13 2.60 -16.17 2.66
C GLU A 13 1.91 -15.00 1.94
N ALA A 14 2.45 -13.79 2.05
CA ALA A 14 1.82 -12.60 1.52
C ALA A 14 2.00 -12.46 0.00
N ASP A 15 0.90 -12.20 -0.71
CA ASP A 15 0.94 -11.76 -2.10
C ASP A 15 1.36 -10.29 -2.23
N ALA A 16 0.92 -9.48 -1.28
CA ALA A 16 1.20 -8.06 -1.19
C ALA A 16 1.30 -7.60 0.27
N VAL A 17 2.19 -6.66 0.53
CA VAL A 17 2.41 -6.06 1.86
C VAL A 17 2.16 -4.56 1.77
N ILE A 18 1.16 -4.10 2.52
CA ILE A 18 0.78 -2.69 2.64
C ILE A 18 1.54 -2.09 3.82
N HIS A 19 2.16 -0.92 3.60
CA HIS A 19 2.89 -0.23 4.66
C HIS A 19 2.98 1.28 4.40
N PHE A 20 3.47 2.01 5.40
CA PHE A 20 3.78 3.43 5.29
C PHE A 20 5.28 3.63 5.47
N ASN A 21 6.01 3.87 4.36
CA ASN A 21 7.48 3.99 4.32
C ASN A 21 8.27 2.68 4.51
N GLY A 22 7.62 1.52 4.51
CA GLY A 22 8.28 0.24 4.76
C GLY A 22 9.26 -0.21 3.69
N ALA A 23 9.12 0.28 2.46
CA ALA A 23 10.07 -0.03 1.38
C ALA A 23 11.47 0.56 1.63
N ARG A 24 11.57 1.59 2.49
CA ARG A 24 12.84 2.20 2.89
C ARG A 24 13.21 1.94 4.35
N PHE A 25 12.29 1.38 5.13
CA PHE A 25 12.47 1.20 6.57
C PHE A 25 12.21 -0.24 6.99
N ASP A 26 10.96 -0.66 7.13
CA ASP A 26 10.56 -1.97 7.67
C ASP A 26 11.18 -3.15 6.92
N ILE A 27 11.03 -3.19 5.59
CA ILE A 27 11.51 -4.31 4.78
C ILE A 27 13.05 -4.43 4.81
N PRO A 28 13.84 -3.34 4.63
CA PRO A 28 15.28 -3.40 4.84
C PRO A 28 15.69 -3.85 6.26
N HIS A 29 14.97 -3.41 7.30
CA HIS A 29 15.27 -3.83 8.68
C HIS A 29 15.00 -5.32 8.86
N LEU A 30 13.83 -5.81 8.45
CA LEU A 30 13.49 -7.24 8.52
C LEU A 30 14.48 -8.09 7.73
N ASN A 31 14.87 -7.67 6.53
CA ASN A 31 15.86 -8.39 5.74
C ASN A 31 17.23 -8.50 6.42
N ARG A 32 17.65 -7.46 7.16
CA ARG A 32 18.87 -7.51 7.99
C ARG A 32 18.71 -8.57 9.09
N GLU A 33 17.60 -8.54 9.83
CA GLU A 33 17.35 -9.52 10.89
C GLU A 33 17.29 -10.96 10.33
N PHE A 34 16.69 -11.15 9.16
CA PHE A 34 16.64 -12.45 8.50
C PHE A 34 18.03 -12.99 8.16
N ILE A 35 18.90 -12.17 7.56
CA ILE A 35 20.24 -12.65 7.20
C ILE A 35 21.11 -12.90 8.45
N GLU A 36 20.97 -12.10 9.51
CA GLU A 36 21.66 -12.30 10.79
C GLU A 36 21.18 -13.58 11.50
N ALA A 37 19.90 -13.93 11.35
CA ALA A 37 19.30 -15.17 11.83
C ALA A 37 19.52 -16.38 10.89
N CYS A 38 20.38 -16.27 9.87
CA CYS A 38 20.64 -17.32 8.88
C CYS A 38 19.39 -17.76 8.07
N LEU A 39 18.38 -16.89 7.95
CA LEU A 39 17.21 -17.11 7.10
C LEU A 39 17.47 -16.60 5.69
N THR A 40 16.93 -17.31 4.70
CA THR A 40 16.90 -16.83 3.31
C THR A 40 15.81 -15.77 3.13
N PRO A 41 15.79 -15.00 2.03
CA PRO A 41 14.69 -14.10 1.75
C PRO A 41 13.35 -14.85 1.70
N PRO A 42 12.24 -14.24 2.19
CA PRO A 42 10.90 -14.79 1.97
C PRO A 42 10.56 -14.81 0.47
N SER A 43 9.50 -15.53 0.09
CA SER A 43 9.00 -15.52 -1.29
C SER A 43 8.71 -14.09 -1.78
N PRO A 44 8.84 -13.82 -3.09
CA PRO A 44 8.54 -12.49 -3.63
C PRO A 44 7.10 -12.07 -3.37
N TYR A 45 6.91 -10.85 -2.87
CA TYR A 45 5.62 -10.21 -2.66
C TYR A 45 5.61 -8.80 -3.23
N ALA A 46 4.44 -8.28 -3.56
CA ALA A 46 4.30 -6.90 -3.97
C ALA A 46 4.34 -5.94 -2.76
N GLN A 47 4.94 -4.77 -2.92
CA GLN A 47 4.96 -3.75 -1.87
C GLN A 47 4.08 -2.57 -2.23
N ILE A 48 3.13 -2.25 -1.35
CA ILE A 48 2.21 -1.12 -1.50
C ILE A 48 2.60 -0.05 -0.46
N ASP A 49 3.49 0.85 -0.85
CA ASP A 49 4.00 1.92 0.01
C ASP A 49 3.10 3.17 -0.08
N LEU A 50 2.27 3.38 0.95
CA LEU A 50 1.35 4.51 1.00
C LEU A 50 2.06 5.86 1.06
N LEU A 51 3.26 5.94 1.64
CA LEU A 51 4.02 7.21 1.67
C LEU A 51 4.43 7.63 0.26
N LYS A 52 4.79 6.67 -0.61
CA LYS A 52 5.09 6.96 -2.02
C LYS A 52 3.85 7.43 -2.77
N VAL A 53 2.71 6.79 -2.52
CA VAL A 53 1.42 7.20 -3.10
C VAL A 53 1.08 8.63 -2.67
N VAL A 54 1.26 8.95 -1.38
CA VAL A 54 1.00 10.28 -0.84
C VAL A 54 1.88 11.34 -1.50
N LYS A 55 3.20 11.13 -1.50
CA LYS A 55 4.18 12.07 -2.08
C LYS A 55 4.01 12.29 -3.58
N LYS A 56 3.54 11.28 -4.30
CA LYS A 56 3.35 11.33 -5.76
C LYS A 56 2.09 12.12 -6.14
N ASN A 57 1.00 11.93 -5.40
CA ASN A 57 -0.32 12.43 -5.81
C ASN A 57 -0.76 13.70 -5.06
N PHE A 58 -0.20 13.98 -3.87
CA PHE A 58 -0.67 15.06 -3.02
C PHE A 58 0.45 15.99 -2.56
N ARG A 59 0.07 17.21 -2.16
CA ARG A 59 0.95 18.25 -1.62
C ARG A 59 0.53 18.63 -0.20
N PHE A 60 0.55 17.66 0.71
CA PHE A 60 0.29 17.93 2.12
C PHE A 60 1.46 18.72 2.76
N PRO A 61 1.18 19.60 3.73
CA PRO A 61 2.21 20.29 4.52
C PRO A 61 3.20 19.35 5.21
N SER A 62 2.74 18.16 5.63
CA SER A 62 3.58 17.09 6.16
C SER A 62 3.13 15.76 5.57
N ASN A 63 4.09 14.87 5.31
CA ASN A 63 3.82 13.51 4.85
C ASN A 63 3.93 12.47 5.97
N LYS A 64 3.89 12.89 7.24
CA LYS A 64 3.80 11.96 8.37
C LYS A 64 2.43 11.27 8.34
N LEU A 65 2.38 9.98 8.68
CA LEU A 65 1.14 9.20 8.71
C LEU A 65 0.04 9.92 9.49
N ASP A 66 0.32 10.30 10.74
CA ASP A 66 -0.59 11.05 11.63
C ASP A 66 -1.15 12.32 10.98
N TYR A 67 -0.30 13.09 10.27
CA TYR A 67 -0.76 14.31 9.61
C TYR A 67 -1.72 13.99 8.46
N VAL A 68 -1.37 13.01 7.62
CA VAL A 68 -2.13 12.64 6.43
C VAL A 68 -3.47 12.03 6.83
N THR A 69 -3.50 11.15 7.84
CA THR A 69 -4.73 10.51 8.32
C THR A 69 -5.67 11.54 8.94
N LYS A 70 -5.17 12.45 9.79
CA LYS A 70 -5.94 13.58 10.32
C LYS A 70 -6.50 14.47 9.22
N ALA A 71 -5.68 14.86 8.25
CA ALA A 71 -6.11 15.70 7.13
C ALA A 71 -7.21 15.04 6.28
N LEU A 72 -7.27 13.70 6.25
CA LEU A 72 -8.28 12.92 5.53
C LEU A 72 -9.47 12.51 6.42
N GLY A 73 -9.53 12.97 7.67
CA GLY A 73 -10.61 12.66 8.61
C GLY A 73 -10.62 11.21 9.10
N LEU A 74 -9.46 10.55 9.11
CA LEU A 74 -9.27 9.18 9.61
C LEU A 74 -8.73 9.16 11.05
N ASP A 75 -9.01 10.20 11.83
CA ASP A 75 -8.35 10.43 13.13
C ASP A 75 -8.77 9.44 14.22
N HIS A 76 -7.89 9.22 15.18
CA HIS A 76 -8.08 8.32 16.32
C HIS A 76 -7.67 8.99 17.64
N LYS A 77 -8.29 8.56 18.74
CA LYS A 77 -8.19 9.20 20.05
C LYS A 77 -6.85 8.98 20.78
N ILE A 78 -5.98 8.09 20.29
CA ILE A 78 -4.74 7.73 20.98
C ILE A 78 -3.61 8.60 20.44
N SER A 79 -3.18 9.59 21.23
CA SER A 79 -1.97 10.36 20.94
C SER A 79 -0.74 9.53 21.27
N ASN A 80 0.29 9.59 20.44
CA ASN A 80 1.56 8.98 20.81
C ASN A 80 2.27 9.80 21.90
N SER A 81 2.79 9.08 22.89
CA SER A 81 3.72 9.62 23.90
C SER A 81 5.14 9.82 23.32
N GLY A 82 5.32 9.52 22.03
CA GLY A 82 6.55 9.73 21.25
C GLY A 82 7.75 8.94 21.77
N HIS A 83 8.94 9.54 21.66
CA HIS A 83 10.22 8.92 22.06
C HIS A 83 10.27 8.53 23.55
N GLN A 84 9.52 9.21 24.42
CA GLN A 84 9.49 8.88 25.85
C GLN A 84 8.91 7.49 26.10
N LEU A 85 7.93 7.07 25.31
CA LEU A 85 7.37 5.71 25.41
C LEU A 85 8.44 4.67 25.11
N TRP A 86 9.27 4.92 24.10
CA TRP A 86 10.35 4.01 23.70
C TRP A 86 11.37 3.83 24.82
N VAL A 87 11.78 4.94 25.45
CA VAL A 87 12.73 4.90 26.58
C VAL A 87 12.17 4.07 27.74
N LYS A 88 10.87 4.21 28.06
CA LYS A 88 10.23 3.41 29.12
C LYS A 88 10.17 1.92 28.76
N CYS A 89 9.83 1.59 27.52
CA CYS A 89 9.88 0.19 27.04
C CYS A 89 11.28 -0.41 27.20
N MET A 90 12.32 0.32 26.80
CA MET A 90 13.72 -0.13 26.92
C MET A 90 14.18 -0.25 28.38
N ALA A 91 13.55 0.47 29.30
CA ALA A 91 13.76 0.34 30.75
C ALA A 91 13.00 -0.83 31.39
N GLY A 92 12.24 -1.62 30.61
CA GLY A 92 11.49 -2.77 31.10
C GLY A 92 10.14 -2.44 31.73
N ASP A 93 9.61 -1.24 31.48
CA ASP A 93 8.28 -0.85 31.98
C ASP A 93 7.17 -1.63 31.24
N PHE A 94 6.52 -2.54 31.95
CA PHE A 94 5.44 -3.38 31.40
C PHE A 94 4.24 -2.55 30.92
N GLN A 95 3.87 -1.47 31.63
CA GLN A 95 2.75 -0.62 31.22
C GLN A 95 3.08 0.12 29.92
N ALA A 96 4.31 0.58 29.77
CA ALA A 96 4.79 1.18 28.53
C ALA A 96 4.76 0.20 27.36
N TRP A 97 5.08 -1.08 27.59
CA TRP A 97 4.98 -2.13 26.56
C TRP A 97 3.54 -2.40 26.12
N GLU A 98 2.59 -2.43 27.06
CA GLU A 98 1.17 -2.58 26.73
C GLU A 98 0.64 -1.36 25.95
N GLU A 99 1.04 -0.14 26.34
CA GLU A 99 0.72 1.08 25.58
C GLU A 99 1.33 1.05 24.17
N MET A 100 2.59 0.63 24.05
CA MET A 100 3.28 0.49 22.75
C MET A 100 2.61 -0.53 21.84
N LYS A 101 2.17 -1.66 22.39
CA LYS A 101 1.45 -2.68 21.65
C LYS A 101 0.11 -2.15 21.15
N ALA A 102 -0.67 -1.49 22.01
CA ALA A 102 -1.94 -0.88 21.62
C ALA A 102 -1.75 0.18 20.53
N TYR A 103 -0.71 1.01 20.65
CA TYR A 103 -0.33 2.00 19.65
C TYR A 103 0.01 1.35 18.30
N ASN A 104 0.88 0.33 18.28
CA ASN A 104 1.25 -0.37 17.04
C ASN A 104 0.05 -1.05 16.36
N MET A 105 -0.85 -1.66 17.14
CA MET A 105 -2.09 -2.24 16.60
C MET A 105 -2.97 -1.17 15.95
N GLN A 106 -3.08 0.00 16.57
CA GLN A 106 -3.84 1.12 16.00
C GLN A 106 -3.20 1.66 14.70
N ASP A 107 -1.87 1.74 14.64
CA ASP A 107 -1.14 2.18 13.44
C ASP A 107 -1.35 1.20 12.26
N VAL A 108 -1.56 -0.10 12.52
CA VAL A 108 -1.96 -1.06 11.47
C VAL A 108 -3.38 -0.76 10.95
N VAL A 109 -4.34 -0.56 11.87
CA VAL A 109 -5.74 -0.27 11.51
C VAL A 109 -5.87 1.05 10.74
N ILE A 110 -5.16 2.11 11.15
CA ILE A 110 -5.20 3.41 10.45
C ILE A 110 -4.55 3.31 9.07
N THR A 111 -3.51 2.47 8.93
CA THR A 111 -2.85 2.22 7.65
C THR A 111 -3.77 1.51 6.68
N GLU A 112 -4.57 0.54 7.15
CA GLU A 112 -5.61 -0.12 6.35
C GLU A 112 -6.68 0.87 5.88
N GLN A 113 -7.23 1.69 6.79
CA GLN A 113 -8.22 2.71 6.43
C GLN A 113 -7.67 3.73 5.44
N LEU A 114 -6.39 4.12 5.60
CA LEU A 114 -5.72 5.01 4.68
C LEU A 114 -5.51 4.32 3.32
N TYR A 115 -5.15 3.04 3.30
CA TYR A 115 -5.03 2.25 2.07
C TYR A 115 -6.35 2.25 1.30
N ASP A 116 -7.48 1.97 1.95
CA ASP A 116 -8.80 2.01 1.30
C ASP A 116 -9.12 3.38 0.73
N ARG A 117 -8.85 4.45 1.49
CA ARG A 117 -9.06 5.83 1.04
C ARG A 117 -8.18 6.17 -0.16
N LEU A 118 -6.95 5.66 -0.20
CA LEU A 118 -5.98 5.95 -1.25
C LEU A 118 -6.04 4.97 -2.42
N LEU A 119 -6.77 3.86 -2.29
CA LEU A 119 -6.83 2.76 -3.25
C LEU A 119 -6.95 3.22 -4.72
N PRO A 120 -7.78 4.22 -5.09
CA PRO A 120 -7.92 4.67 -6.48
C PRO A 120 -6.68 5.40 -7.02
N TRP A 121 -5.89 5.99 -6.12
CA TRP A 121 -4.69 6.75 -6.41
C TRP A 121 -3.43 5.88 -6.53
N ILE A 122 -3.51 4.60 -6.13
CA ILE A 122 -2.40 3.66 -6.23
C ILE A 122 -2.21 3.25 -7.69
N THR A 123 -1.13 3.72 -8.31
CA THR A 123 -0.71 3.34 -9.66
C THR A 123 0.19 2.11 -9.59
N GLY A 124 -0.09 1.06 -10.39
CA GLY A 124 0.67 -0.18 -10.34
C GLY A 124 0.33 -1.05 -9.14
N HIS A 125 -0.91 -0.95 -8.64
CA HIS A 125 -1.43 -1.89 -7.66
C HIS A 125 -1.40 -3.33 -8.23
N PRO A 126 -1.00 -4.34 -7.45
CA PRO A 126 -1.12 -5.75 -7.85
C PRO A 126 -2.56 -6.05 -8.27
N SER A 127 -2.77 -6.65 -9.44
CA SER A 127 -4.13 -6.84 -9.95
C SER A 127 -4.89 -7.82 -9.04
N VAL A 128 -5.86 -7.33 -8.27
CA VAL A 128 -6.66 -8.17 -7.36
C VAL A 128 -7.29 -9.36 -8.08
N GLY A 129 -7.84 -9.12 -9.28
CA GLY A 129 -8.40 -10.21 -10.08
C GLY A 129 -7.38 -11.27 -10.51
N LEU A 130 -6.11 -10.89 -10.69
CA LEU A 130 -5.07 -11.85 -11.07
C LEU A 130 -4.66 -12.72 -9.87
N TYR A 131 -4.52 -12.12 -8.69
CA TYR A 131 -4.17 -12.85 -7.47
C TYR A 131 -5.33 -13.72 -6.96
N ASN A 132 -6.58 -13.26 -7.11
CA ASN A 132 -7.76 -14.01 -6.69
C ASN A 132 -8.25 -15.03 -7.74
N GLY A 133 -7.59 -15.15 -8.90
CA GLY A 133 -8.06 -16.01 -9.99
C GLY A 133 -9.43 -15.64 -10.54
N THR A 134 -9.81 -14.36 -10.47
CA THR A 134 -11.09 -13.87 -10.98
C THR A 134 -11.14 -13.97 -12.50
N GLU A 135 -12.16 -14.66 -13.01
CA GLU A 135 -12.46 -14.69 -14.44
C GLU A 135 -13.20 -13.42 -14.88
N GLY A 136 -12.78 -12.84 -16.01
CA GLY A 136 -13.43 -11.66 -16.61
C GLY A 136 -12.85 -10.31 -16.19
N ASP A 137 -13.53 -9.24 -16.62
CA ASP A 137 -13.09 -7.86 -16.40
C ASP A 137 -13.44 -7.39 -14.98
N CYS A 138 -12.42 -7.05 -14.19
CA CYS A 138 -12.59 -6.47 -12.86
C CYS A 138 -11.62 -5.30 -12.62
N CYS A 139 -11.90 -4.51 -11.58
CA CYS A 139 -11.03 -3.44 -11.16
C CYS A 139 -9.70 -4.00 -10.64
N THR A 140 -8.59 -3.56 -11.21
CA THR A 140 -7.24 -4.00 -10.79
C THR A 140 -6.93 -3.73 -9.32
N ASN A 141 -7.56 -2.71 -8.72
CA ASN A 141 -7.23 -2.27 -7.36
C ASN A 141 -8.15 -2.85 -6.29
N CYS A 142 -9.45 -3.01 -6.57
CA CYS A 142 -10.41 -3.50 -5.57
C CYS A 142 -11.08 -4.83 -5.94
N GLY A 143 -10.82 -5.38 -7.13
CA GLY A 143 -11.44 -6.62 -7.60
C GLY A 143 -12.92 -6.51 -8.02
N SER A 144 -13.56 -5.36 -7.85
CA SER A 144 -14.97 -5.20 -8.24
C SER A 144 -15.20 -5.34 -9.75
N ALA A 145 -16.26 -6.04 -10.12
CA ALA A 145 -16.77 -6.13 -11.49
C ALA A 145 -17.62 -4.90 -11.91
N ASN A 146 -17.92 -3.97 -11.00
CA ASN A 146 -18.73 -2.77 -11.24
C ASN A 146 -17.93 -1.71 -12.03
N LEU A 147 -17.59 -2.06 -13.28
CA LEU A 147 -16.83 -1.24 -14.20
C LEU A 147 -17.74 -0.55 -15.21
N GLN A 148 -17.61 0.76 -15.30
CA GLN A 148 -18.23 1.55 -16.35
C GLN A 148 -17.24 1.84 -17.47
N LYS A 149 -17.57 1.46 -18.71
CA LYS A 149 -16.85 1.94 -19.91
C LYS A 149 -17.06 3.44 -20.04
N ARG A 150 -15.99 4.22 -19.94
CA ARG A 150 -16.06 5.69 -19.96
C ARG A 150 -14.90 6.29 -20.73
N GLY A 151 -15.21 6.79 -21.94
CA GLY A 151 -14.23 7.46 -22.79
C GLY A 151 -13.12 6.54 -23.28
N PHE A 152 -11.97 7.14 -23.61
CA PHE A 152 -10.82 6.43 -24.15
C PHE A 152 -9.53 6.96 -23.52
N ALA A 153 -8.61 6.04 -23.23
CA ALA A 153 -7.26 6.39 -22.81
C ALA A 153 -6.35 6.39 -24.03
N CYS A 154 -5.66 7.50 -24.26
CA CYS A 154 -4.72 7.65 -25.38
C CYS A 154 -3.28 7.65 -24.85
N THR A 155 -2.40 6.90 -25.50
CA THR A 155 -0.95 7.16 -25.48
C THR A 155 -0.60 8.06 -26.65
N SER A 156 0.68 8.37 -26.83
CA SER A 156 1.17 9.14 -27.97
C SER A 156 0.77 8.57 -29.33
N VAL A 157 0.57 7.25 -29.43
CA VAL A 157 0.36 6.55 -30.70
C VAL A 157 -0.81 5.56 -30.68
N SER A 158 -1.54 5.41 -29.58
CA SER A 158 -2.55 4.33 -29.45
C SER A 158 -3.73 4.73 -28.58
N LYS A 159 -4.91 4.22 -28.95
CA LYS A 159 -6.19 4.43 -28.26
C LYS A 159 -6.68 3.13 -27.62
N PHE A 160 -7.12 3.20 -26.37
CA PHE A 160 -7.60 2.07 -25.57
C PHE A 160 -8.97 2.40 -24.96
N GLN A 161 -9.80 1.38 -24.74
CA GLN A 161 -11.04 1.55 -23.96
C GLN A 161 -10.67 1.90 -22.51
N GLN A 162 -11.26 2.96 -21.98
CA GLN A 162 -11.07 3.37 -20.58
C GLN A 162 -12.27 2.96 -19.74
N TYR A 163 -12.00 2.62 -18.47
CA TYR A 163 -12.97 2.19 -17.49
C TYR A 163 -12.84 3.01 -16.22
N ARG A 164 -13.97 3.23 -15.55
CA ARG A 164 -14.03 3.74 -14.18
C ARG A 164 -14.73 2.70 -13.31
N CYS A 165 -14.09 2.27 -12.23
CA CYS A 165 -14.74 1.47 -11.20
C CYS A 165 -15.72 2.36 -10.43
N ASN A 166 -16.96 1.90 -10.24
CA ASN A 166 -17.97 2.65 -9.49
C ASN A 166 -17.84 2.48 -7.98
N ASP A 167 -17.19 1.41 -7.51
CA ASP A 167 -17.07 1.13 -6.07
C ASP A 167 -15.88 1.89 -5.46
N CYS A 168 -14.67 1.72 -6.00
CA CYS A 168 -13.51 2.47 -5.51
C CYS A 168 -13.25 3.77 -6.29
N GLY A 169 -13.76 3.94 -7.51
CA GLY A 169 -13.48 5.13 -8.33
C GLY A 169 -12.19 5.06 -9.14
N LYS A 170 -11.45 3.94 -9.09
CA LYS A 170 -10.21 3.74 -9.88
C LYS A 170 -10.49 3.85 -11.37
N TRP A 171 -9.65 4.61 -12.05
CA TRP A 171 -9.58 4.60 -13.51
C TRP A 171 -8.58 3.55 -14.00
N SER A 172 -8.99 2.77 -14.98
CA SER A 172 -8.17 1.76 -15.65
C SER A 172 -8.41 1.80 -17.17
N ARG A 173 -7.59 1.07 -17.94
CA ARG A 173 -7.78 0.91 -19.38
C ARG A 173 -7.63 -0.55 -19.76
N GLY A 174 -8.32 -0.96 -20.82
CA GLY A 174 -8.12 -2.27 -21.42
C GLY A 174 -6.73 -2.41 -22.04
N ASN A 175 -6.29 -3.65 -22.22
CA ASN A 175 -5.03 -3.99 -22.90
C ASN A 175 -5.18 -4.04 -24.43
N LYS A 176 -6.40 -4.26 -24.95
CA LYS A 176 -6.68 -4.31 -26.37
C LYS A 176 -6.60 -2.91 -26.99
N ARG A 177 -5.66 -2.74 -27.91
CA ARG A 177 -5.53 -1.54 -28.73
C ARG A 177 -6.72 -1.42 -29.68
N LEU A 178 -7.42 -0.28 -29.65
CA LEU A 178 -8.57 -0.01 -30.51
C LEU A 178 -8.17 0.65 -31.84
N SER A 179 -7.22 1.59 -31.78
CA SER A 179 -6.64 2.23 -32.96
C SER A 179 -5.23 2.77 -32.65
N SER A 180 -4.45 3.05 -33.69
CA SER A 180 -3.12 3.62 -33.58
C SER A 180 -2.78 4.57 -34.72
N VAL A 181 -1.78 5.42 -34.50
CA VAL A 181 -1.15 6.27 -35.52
C VAL A 181 0.34 5.93 -35.59
N GLU A 182 0.95 6.14 -36.75
CA GLU A 182 2.37 5.79 -37.00
C GLU A 182 3.35 6.90 -36.63
N ILE A 183 2.86 8.14 -36.55
CA ILE A 183 3.69 9.33 -36.31
C ILE A 183 3.60 9.71 -34.83
N GLN A 184 4.75 9.89 -34.19
CA GLN A 184 4.88 10.36 -32.81
C GLN A 184 5.75 11.63 -32.76
N GLY A 185 5.33 12.61 -31.95
CA GLY A 185 6.17 13.77 -31.66
C GLY A 185 7.45 13.37 -30.93
N VAL A 186 8.59 13.88 -31.39
CA VAL A 186 9.88 13.74 -30.71
C VAL A 186 9.86 14.63 -29.46
N LYS A 187 10.42 14.12 -28.35
CA LYS A 187 10.56 14.88 -27.09
C LYS A 187 11.67 15.92 -27.20
#